data_AF-A0A925I6Q5-F1
#
_entry.id   AF-A0A925I6Q5-F1
#
_cell.length_a   1.000
_cell.length_b   1.000
_cell.length_c   1.000
_cell.angle_alpha   90.00
_cell.angle_beta   90.00
_cell.angle_gamma   90.00
#
_symmetry.space_group_name_H-M   'P 1'
#
loop_
_entity.id
_entity.type
_entity.pdbx_description
1 polymer ?
#
loop_
_entity_poly.entity_id
_entity_poly.type
_entity_poly.pdbx_seq_one_letter_code
_entity_poly.pdbx_strand_id
1 'polypeptide(L)'
;MIIENIKIKNYKGFEDCSVDFHPNVNVFIGSNASGKTTLLEAVLKSIYFLTHPFAPSVSESENLNLKFDDINYNATSCKIQLSLTKFPKYNDEVVLGIECNPHTEYLSDIFPVTISKSYENFANWLIALTKIRPITIPIV
;
A
#
# COMPACT_ATOMS: atom_id res chain seq x y z
N MET A 1 1.10 -7.52 -11.81
CA MET A 1 1.50 -6.45 -10.88
C MET A 1 2.97 -6.63 -10.58
N ILE A 2 3.75 -5.55 -10.63
CA ILE A 2 5.14 -5.47 -10.16
C ILE A 2 5.24 -4.27 -9.20
N ILE A 3 6.05 -4.40 -8.15
CA ILE A 3 6.42 -3.28 -7.28
C ILE A 3 7.67 -2.63 -7.87
N GLU A 4 7.59 -1.35 -8.22
CA GLU A 4 8.73 -0.63 -8.82
C GLU A 4 9.59 0.03 -7.74
N ASN A 5 8.96 0.78 -6.83
CA ASN A 5 9.68 1.40 -5.73
C ASN A 5 8.79 1.58 -4.49
N ILE A 6 9.46 1.81 -3.36
CA ILE A 6 8.83 2.23 -2.12
C ILE A 6 9.63 3.39 -1.51
N LYS A 7 8.92 4.40 -1.04
CA LYS A 7 9.47 5.53 -0.28
C LYS A 7 8.83 5.55 1.10
N ILE A 8 9.64 5.60 2.13
CA ILE A 8 9.24 5.52 3.52
C ILE A 8 9.81 6.72 4.24
N LYS A 9 8.95 7.46 4.95
CA LYS A 9 9.37 8.53 5.86
C LYS A 9 8.79 8.29 7.24
N ASN A 10 9.65 8.39 8.24
CA ASN A 10 9.32 8.34 9.66
C ASN A 10 8.50 7.11 10.09
N TYR A 11 8.70 5.95 9.47
CA TYR A 11 7.98 4.71 9.79
C TYR A 11 8.89 3.76 10.58
N LYS A 12 8.53 3.50 11.85
CA LYS A 12 9.34 2.73 12.81
C LYS A 12 10.78 3.22 12.81
N GLY A 13 11.75 2.34 12.54
CA GLY A 13 13.18 2.69 12.49
C GLY A 13 13.63 3.48 11.26
N PHE A 14 12.76 3.74 10.27
CA PHE A 14 13.12 4.50 9.07
C PHE A 14 12.81 5.99 9.23
N GLU A 15 13.83 6.84 9.15
CA GLU A 15 13.66 8.30 9.04
C GLU A 15 13.33 8.72 7.60
N ASP A 16 14.19 8.34 6.65
CA ASP A 16 13.97 8.51 5.21
C ASP A 16 14.61 7.34 4.47
N CYS A 17 13.82 6.58 3.72
CA CYS A 17 14.25 5.39 3.00
C CYS A 17 13.56 5.32 1.64
N SER A 18 14.35 5.10 0.59
CA SER A 18 13.86 4.88 -0.77
C SER A 18 14.50 3.63 -1.33
N VAL A 19 13.68 2.70 -1.82
CA VAL A 19 14.15 1.44 -2.42
C VAL A 19 13.50 1.27 -3.78
N ASP A 20 14.33 1.18 -4.81
CA ASP A 20 13.91 0.76 -6.16
C ASP A 20 14.12 -0.75 -6.27
N PHE A 21 13.07 -1.48 -6.62
CA PHE A 21 13.10 -2.92 -6.71
C PHE A 21 13.58 -3.36 -8.10
N HIS A 22 14.44 -4.38 -8.12
CA HIS A 22 14.83 -5.03 -9.36
C HIS A 22 13.63 -5.80 -9.95
N PRO A 23 13.40 -5.76 -11.27
CA PRO A 23 12.26 -6.40 -11.93
C PRO A 23 12.24 -7.94 -11.87
N ASN A 24 13.27 -8.58 -11.31
CA ASN A 24 13.44 -10.03 -11.33
C ASN A 24 13.51 -10.59 -9.91
N VAL A 25 14.61 -10.33 -9.19
CA VAL A 25 14.85 -10.85 -7.85
C VAL A 25 15.41 -9.75 -6.97
N ASN A 26 14.88 -9.63 -5.76
CA ASN A 26 15.33 -8.69 -4.73
C ASN A 26 15.79 -9.48 -3.51
N VAL A 27 16.99 -9.19 -3.01
CA VAL A 27 17.56 -9.84 -1.82
C VAL A 27 17.88 -8.79 -0.78
N PHE A 28 17.25 -8.87 0.39
CA PHE A 28 17.47 -7.96 1.50
C PHE A 28 18.43 -8.58 2.53
N ILE A 29 19.62 -8.00 2.69
CA ILE A 29 20.68 -8.50 3.57
C ILE A 29 20.95 -7.49 4.68
N GLY A 30 21.14 -7.96 5.90
CA GLY A 30 21.48 -7.12 7.05
C GLY A 30 21.31 -7.86 8.37
N SER A 31 21.85 -7.31 9.46
CA SER A 31 21.70 -7.86 10.82
C SER A 31 20.23 -7.90 11.27
N ASN A 32 19.93 -8.64 12.32
CA ASN A 32 18.62 -8.52 12.96
C ASN A 32 18.35 -7.07 13.38
N ALA A 33 17.07 -6.68 13.38
CA ALA A 33 16.62 -5.31 13.62
C ALA A 33 17.09 -4.24 12.61
N SER A 34 17.70 -4.62 11.47
CA SER A 34 18.12 -3.67 10.42
C SER A 34 16.97 -3.13 9.55
N GLY A 35 15.70 -3.34 9.92
CA GLY A 35 14.55 -2.87 9.14
C GLY A 35 14.07 -3.78 7.99
N LYS A 36 14.65 -4.97 7.78
CA LYS A 36 14.22 -5.89 6.68
C LYS A 36 12.75 -6.29 6.79
N THR A 37 12.32 -6.79 7.94
CA THR A 37 10.92 -7.16 8.19
C THR A 37 10.03 -5.92 8.09
N THR A 38 10.47 -4.78 8.62
CA THR A 38 9.76 -3.51 8.56
C THR A 38 9.53 -3.02 7.13
N LEU A 39 10.49 -3.20 6.23
CA LEU A 39 10.33 -2.87 4.81
C LEU A 39 9.24 -3.75 4.15
N LEU A 40 9.23 -5.05 4.44
CA LEU A 40 8.21 -5.95 3.92
C LEU A 40 6.83 -5.65 4.52
N GLU A 41 6.75 -5.28 5.81
CA GLU A 41 5.52 -4.81 6.45
C GLU A 41 4.99 -3.54 5.78
N ALA A 42 5.86 -2.57 5.46
CA ALA A 42 5.46 -1.36 4.76
C ALA A 42 4.81 -1.68 3.40
N VAL A 43 5.42 -2.57 2.61
CA VAL A 43 4.85 -3.07 1.34
C VAL A 43 3.49 -3.73 1.58
N LEU A 44 3.40 -4.62 2.57
CA LEU A 44 2.16 -5.34 2.88
C LEU A 44 1.02 -4.38 3.26
N LYS A 45 1.28 -3.39 4.12
CA LYS A 45 0.28 -2.39 4.54
C LYS A 45 -0.20 -1.55 3.37
N SER A 46 0.69 -1.13 2.47
CA SER A 46 0.31 -0.38 1.26
C SER A 46 -0.56 -1.20 0.30
N ILE A 47 -0.24 -2.49 0.08
CA ILE A 47 -1.06 -3.37 -0.77
C ILE A 47 -2.40 -3.67 -0.09
N TYR A 48 -2.41 -3.88 1.22
CA TYR A 48 -3.63 -4.06 1.99
C TYR A 48 -4.58 -2.87 1.81
N PHE A 49 -4.07 -1.65 1.95
CA PHE A 49 -4.86 -0.43 1.72
C PHE A 49 -5.48 -0.37 0.32
N LEU A 50 -4.75 -0.80 -0.72
CA LEU A 50 -5.27 -0.88 -2.09
C LEU A 50 -6.40 -1.91 -2.24
N THR A 51 -6.30 -3.05 -1.55
CA THR A 51 -7.18 -4.20 -1.75
C THR A 51 -8.38 -4.22 -0.80
N HIS A 52 -8.26 -3.59 0.37
CA HIS A 52 -9.27 -3.58 1.42
C HIS A 52 -10.68 -3.16 0.95
N PRO A 53 -10.86 -2.14 0.08
CA PRO A 53 -12.19 -1.78 -0.43
C PRO A 53 -12.88 -2.87 -1.26
N PHE A 54 -12.10 -3.79 -1.84
CA PHE A 54 -12.59 -4.80 -2.78
C PHE A 54 -12.62 -6.21 -2.16
N ALA A 55 -11.77 -6.47 -1.18
CA ALA A 55 -11.66 -7.74 -0.47
C ALA A 55 -11.60 -7.50 1.05
N PRO A 56 -12.72 -7.06 1.67
CA PRO A 56 -12.74 -6.83 3.10
C PRO A 56 -12.56 -8.16 3.86
N SER A 57 -11.40 -8.33 4.51
CA SER A 57 -11.11 -9.49 5.36
C SER A 57 -11.51 -9.25 6.82
N VAL A 58 -12.11 -10.27 7.45
CA VAL A 58 -12.68 -10.28 8.81
C VAL A 58 -11.60 -10.43 9.89
N SER A 59 -11.81 -9.76 11.03
CA SER A 59 -11.18 -9.87 12.38
C SER A 59 -9.66 -9.66 12.58
N GLU A 60 -8.78 -9.97 11.64
CA GLU A 60 -7.30 -9.78 11.82
C GLU A 60 -6.73 -8.57 11.06
N SER A 61 -7.58 -7.84 10.34
CA SER A 61 -7.23 -6.72 9.47
C SER A 61 -6.71 -5.47 10.19
N GLU A 62 -7.02 -5.28 11.47
CA GLU A 62 -6.60 -4.08 12.22
C GLU A 62 -5.08 -3.95 12.33
N ASN A 63 -4.34 -5.06 12.31
CA ASN A 63 -2.87 -5.04 12.36
C ASN A 63 -2.23 -4.59 11.05
N LEU A 64 -2.97 -4.61 9.94
CA LEU A 64 -2.51 -4.20 8.62
C LEU A 64 -2.72 -2.71 8.35
N ASN A 65 -3.46 -2.00 9.21
CA ASN A 65 -3.56 -0.55 9.16
C ASN A 65 -2.29 0.11 9.71
N LEU A 66 -1.96 1.30 9.22
CA LEU A 66 -0.93 2.15 9.83
C LEU A 66 -1.42 2.63 11.21
N LYS A 67 -0.61 2.46 12.25
CA LYS A 67 -0.96 2.82 13.63
C LYS A 67 -0.09 3.98 14.13
N PHE A 68 -0.52 4.68 15.18
CA PHE A 68 0.31 5.72 15.80
C PHE A 68 1.64 5.18 16.32
N ASP A 69 1.65 3.96 16.86
CA ASP A 69 2.86 3.27 17.30
C ASP A 69 3.82 2.90 16.16
N ASP A 70 3.39 3.03 14.90
CA ASP A 70 4.25 2.86 13.74
C ASP A 70 5.05 4.13 13.41
N ILE A 71 4.75 5.28 14.03
CA ILE A 71 5.48 6.54 13.78
C ILE A 71 6.85 6.47 14.47
N ASN A 72 7.89 6.89 13.75
CA ASN A 72 9.23 7.01 14.31
C ASN A 72 9.22 7.94 15.53
N TYR A 73 9.95 7.57 16.58
CA TYR A 73 9.95 8.28 17.87
C TYR A 73 10.36 9.77 17.79
N ASN A 74 11.07 10.17 16.73
CA ASN A 74 11.47 11.57 16.47
C ASN A 74 10.49 12.34 15.57
N ALA A 75 9.33 11.78 15.23
CA ALA A 75 8.41 12.34 14.24
C ALA A 75 6.97 12.45 14.75
N THR A 76 6.22 13.35 14.14
CA THR A 76 4.78 13.55 14.40
C THR A 76 3.90 12.94 13.31
N SER A 77 4.46 12.40 12.26
CA SER A 77 3.71 11.67 11.22
C SER A 77 4.62 10.74 10.47
N CYS A 78 4.04 9.70 9.87
CA CYS A 78 4.73 8.80 8.99
C CYS A 78 4.00 8.63 7.66
N LYS A 79 4.76 8.32 6.62
CA LYS A 79 4.26 8.16 5.27
C LYS A 79 4.96 7.02 4.56
N ILE A 80 4.19 6.20 3.87
CA ILE A 80 4.69 5.16 2.98
C ILE A 80 4.07 5.39 1.61
N GLN A 81 4.91 5.46 0.59
CA GLN A 81 4.49 5.55 -0.81
C GLN A 81 4.98 4.33 -1.57
N LEU A 82 4.10 3.64 -2.29
CA LEU A 82 4.39 2.46 -3.08
C LEU A 82 3.98 2.70 -4.53
N SER A 83 4.89 2.47 -5.47
CA SER A 83 4.57 2.46 -6.91
C SER A 83 4.42 1.04 -7.42
N LEU A 84 3.33 0.81 -8.16
CA LEU A 84 2.96 -0.48 -8.73
C LEU A 84 2.70 -0.33 -10.24
N THR A 85 3.12 -1.32 -11.01
CA THR A 85 2.95 -1.34 -12.47
C THR A 85 2.50 -2.72 -12.96
N LYS A 86 2.34 -2.85 -14.29
CA LYS A 86 2.06 -4.11 -15.00
C LYS A 86 0.83 -4.83 -14.45
N PHE A 87 -0.25 -4.09 -14.27
CA PHE A 87 -1.57 -4.66 -14.02
C PHE A 87 -2.16 -5.18 -15.34
N PRO A 88 -2.75 -6.38 -15.37
CA PRO A 88 -3.38 -6.88 -16.60
C PRO A 88 -4.46 -5.91 -17.09
N LYS A 89 -4.37 -5.43 -18.33
CA LYS A 89 -5.33 -4.49 -18.95
C LYS A 89 -5.40 -3.10 -18.28
N TYR A 90 -4.39 -2.72 -17.50
CA TYR A 90 -4.23 -1.38 -16.95
C TYR A 90 -2.76 -0.95 -17.10
N ASN A 91 -2.53 0.04 -17.96
CA ASN A 91 -1.17 0.41 -18.40
C ASN A 91 -0.53 1.51 -17.54
N ASP A 92 -1.33 2.24 -16.78
CA ASP A 92 -0.84 3.35 -15.97
C ASP A 92 -0.13 2.84 -14.71
N GLU A 93 0.84 3.63 -14.22
CA GLU A 93 1.44 3.43 -12.91
C GLU A 93 0.42 3.73 -11.81
N VAL A 94 0.34 2.85 -10.81
CA VAL A 94 -0.48 3.03 -9.62
C VAL A 94 0.43 3.48 -8.48
N VAL A 95 0.27 4.74 -8.05
CA VAL A 95 1.04 5.31 -6.94
C VAL A 95 0.14 5.42 -5.71
N LEU A 96 0.46 4.62 -4.70
CA LEU A 96 -0.25 4.57 -3.42
C LEU A 96 0.52 5.38 -2.39
N GLY A 97 -0.14 6.29 -1.69
CA GLY A 97 0.35 6.85 -0.44
C GLY A 97 -0.51 6.36 0.69
N ILE A 98 0.09 6.03 1.84
CA ILE A 98 -0.58 5.90 3.12
C ILE A 98 0.16 6.75 4.14
N GLU A 99 -0.58 7.44 5.00
CA GLU A 99 -0.02 8.33 6.02
C GLU A 99 -0.73 8.15 7.35
N CYS A 100 -0.03 8.47 8.43
CA CYS A 100 -0.58 8.48 9.77
C CYS A 100 0.00 9.66 10.55
N ASN A 101 -0.87 10.35 11.29
CA ASN A 101 -0.54 11.50 12.11
C ASN A 101 -1.38 11.44 13.41
N PRO A 102 -0.84 11.65 14.62
CA PRO A 102 -1.60 11.66 15.86
C PRO A 102 -2.77 12.67 15.88
N HIS A 103 -2.74 13.67 15.01
CA HIS A 103 -3.78 14.70 14.91
C HIS A 103 -4.91 14.36 13.92
N THR A 104 -4.84 13.24 13.20
CA THR A 104 -5.94 12.79 12.34
C THR A 104 -6.96 12.00 13.16
N GLU A 105 -7.96 12.70 13.68
CA GLU A 105 -9.07 12.13 14.46
C GLU A 105 -10.06 11.32 13.60
N TYR A 106 -10.01 11.41 12.26
CA TYR A 106 -10.95 10.74 11.38
C TYR A 106 -10.29 9.72 10.45
N LEU A 107 -10.95 8.57 10.27
CA LEU A 107 -10.62 7.56 9.24
C LEU A 107 -10.55 8.16 7.82
N SER A 108 -11.28 9.26 7.56
CA SER A 108 -11.18 10.02 6.31
C SER A 108 -9.84 10.71 6.09
N ASP A 109 -9.07 10.93 7.16
CA ASP A 109 -7.75 11.55 7.14
C ASP A 109 -6.62 10.50 7.11
N ILE A 110 -6.95 9.22 7.31
CA ILE A 110 -6.06 8.05 7.10
C ILE A 110 -5.99 7.70 5.61
N PHE A 111 -7.00 8.10 4.83
CA PHE A 111 -6.83 8.25 3.39
C PHE A 111 -5.99 9.51 3.18
N PRO A 112 -4.76 9.43 2.65
CA PRO A 112 -4.08 10.67 2.32
C PRO A 112 -4.98 11.44 1.39
N VAL A 113 -5.20 12.71 1.74
CA VAL A 113 -5.91 13.74 0.96
C VAL A 113 -5.28 13.94 -0.44
N THR A 114 -4.22 13.20 -0.76
CA THR A 114 -3.87 12.88 -2.13
C THR A 114 -4.23 11.43 -2.42
N ILE A 115 -5.51 11.14 -2.63
CA ILE A 115 -5.83 10.07 -3.58
C ILE A 115 -5.19 10.54 -4.86
N SER A 116 -4.01 10.01 -5.16
CA SER A 116 -3.30 10.37 -6.38
C SER A 116 -4.31 10.12 -7.51
N LYS A 117 -4.38 11.02 -8.49
CA LYS A 117 -5.25 10.82 -9.65
C LYS A 117 -5.07 9.42 -10.27
N SER A 118 -3.87 8.87 -10.11
CA SER A 118 -3.51 7.49 -10.39
C SER A 118 -4.35 6.45 -9.60
N TYR A 119 -4.46 6.54 -8.26
CA TYR A 119 -5.36 5.66 -7.50
C TYR A 119 -6.82 5.83 -7.90
N GLU A 120 -7.33 7.06 -8.08
CA GLU A 120 -8.73 7.26 -8.49
C GLU A 120 -9.01 6.57 -9.83
N ASN A 121 -8.11 6.75 -10.80
CA ASN A 121 -8.21 6.09 -12.10
C ASN A 121 -8.19 4.57 -11.96
N PHE A 122 -7.31 4.03 -11.11
CA PHE A 122 -7.20 2.60 -10.86
C PHE A 122 -8.46 2.03 -10.17
N ALA A 123 -8.96 2.69 -9.14
CA ALA A 123 -10.18 2.30 -8.44
C ALA A 123 -11.40 2.33 -9.37
N ASN A 124 -11.53 3.39 -10.18
CA ASN A 124 -12.59 3.49 -11.19
C ASN A 124 -12.51 2.37 -12.23
N TRP A 125 -11.30 2.04 -12.69
CA TRP A 125 -11.07 0.92 -13.59
C TRP A 125 -11.45 -0.42 -12.95
N LEU A 126 -11.06 -0.68 -11.70
CA LEU A 126 -11.46 -1.88 -10.96
C LEU A 126 -12.98 -1.98 -10.80
N ILE A 127 -13.65 -0.88 -10.45
CA ILE A 127 -15.11 -0.83 -10.34
C ILE A 127 -15.78 -1.11 -11.70
N ALA A 128 -15.19 -0.66 -12.81
CA ALA A 128 -15.70 -0.98 -14.13
C ALA A 128 -15.59 -2.49 -14.45
N LEU A 129 -14.55 -3.17 -13.95
CA LEU A 129 -14.42 -4.63 -14.09
C LEU A 129 -15.45 -5.41 -13.26
N THR A 130 -15.79 -4.96 -12.05
CA THR A 130 -16.77 -5.65 -11.19
C THR A 130 -18.21 -5.49 -11.67
N LYS A 131 -18.50 -4.49 -12.51
CA LYS A 131 -19.80 -4.30 -13.18
C LYS A 131 -20.04 -5.28 -14.35
N ILE A 132 -19.04 -6.09 -14.72
CA ILE A 132 -19.17 -7.13 -15.74
C ILE A 132 -19.97 -8.29 -15.12
N ARG A 133 -21.12 -8.64 -15.71
CA ARG A 133 -21.95 -9.76 -15.24
C ARG A 133 -21.12 -11.05 -15.24
N PRO A 134 -21.20 -11.89 -14.19
CA PRO A 134 -20.58 -13.21 -14.21
C PRO A 134 -21.02 -13.96 -15.46
N ILE A 135 -20.05 -14.56 -16.18
CA ILE A 135 -20.37 -15.47 -17.27
C ILE A 135 -20.87 -16.76 -16.61
N THR A 136 -22.17 -17.00 -16.65
CA THR A 136 -22.74 -18.29 -16.28
C THR A 136 -22.27 -19.30 -17.31
N ILE A 137 -21.36 -20.20 -16.93
CA ILE A 137 -21.01 -21.35 -17.76
C ILE A 137 -22.16 -22.35 -17.59
N PRO A 138 -22.94 -22.66 -18.65
CA PRO A 138 -23.94 -23.71 -18.55
C PRO A 138 -23.20 -25.03 -18.33
N ILE A 139 -23.43 -25.63 -17.16
CA ILE A 139 -23.10 -27.04 -16.97
C ILE A 139 -24.21 -27.79 -17.71
N VAL A 140 -23.86 -28.44 -18.82
CA VAL A 140 -24.73 -29.34 -19.58
C VAL A 140 -24.52 -30.76 -19.09
#